data_AF-A0A0D0CLU1-F1
#
_entry.id   AF-A0A0D0CLU1-F1
#
_cell.length_a   1.000
_cell.length_b   1.000
_cell.length_c   1.000
_cell.angle_alpha   90.00
_cell.angle_beta   90.00
_cell.angle_gamma   90.00
#
_symmetry.space_group_name_H-M   'P 1'
#
loop_
_entity.id
_entity.type
_entity.pdbx_description
1 polymer ?
#
loop_
_entity_poly.entity_id
_entity_poly.type
_entity_poly.pdbx_seq_one_letter_code
_entity_poly.pdbx_strand_id
1 'polypeptide(L)'
;AVHAVADCFARGDQHTFRNSEELKALKLMQQVNIVTASVQGSSSSLVAMRNEIHALMMDQGLPSFYVTINPADVYNPLVQFL
;
A
#
# COMPACT_ATOMS: atom_id res chain seq x y z
N ALA A 1 -16.99 4.15 18.93
CA ALA A 1 -16.38 5.36 18.33
C ALA A 1 -14.93 5.08 17.90
N VAL A 2 -13.99 4.85 18.82
CA VAL A 2 -12.55 4.68 18.49
C VAL A 2 -12.26 3.54 17.49
N HIS A 3 -12.96 2.41 17.60
CA HIS A 3 -12.79 1.29 16.64
C HIS A 3 -13.19 1.69 15.21
N ALA A 4 -14.26 2.46 15.04
CA ALA A 4 -14.68 2.95 13.72
C ALA A 4 -13.64 3.91 13.12
N VAL A 5 -13.03 4.77 13.95
CA VAL A 5 -11.93 5.65 13.53
C VAL A 5 -10.72 4.83 13.07
N ALA A 6 -10.35 3.78 13.81
CA ALA A 6 -9.24 2.90 13.46
C ALA A 6 -9.48 2.17 12.13
N ASP A 7 -10.69 1.65 11.92
CA ASP A 7 -11.05 0.95 10.69
C ASP A 7 -11.08 1.90 9.49
N CYS A 8 -11.59 3.12 9.65
CA CYS A 8 -11.55 4.13 8.60
C CYS A 8 -10.11 4.55 8.28
N PHE A 9 -9.26 4.72 9.30
CA PHE A 9 -7.84 5.03 9.11
C PHE A 9 -7.10 3.90 8.39
N ALA A 10 -7.36 2.65 8.74
CA ALA A 10 -6.77 1.48 8.07
C ALA A 10 -7.18 1.37 6.60
N ARG A 11 -8.41 1.78 6.26
CA ARG A 11 -8.91 1.81 4.88
C ARG A 11 -8.43 3.04 4.08
N GLY A 12 -7.80 4.01 4.73
CA GLY A 12 -7.42 5.29 4.10
C GLY A 12 -8.62 6.17 3.73
N ASP A 13 -9.77 5.96 4.38
CA ASP A 13 -11.00 6.67 4.05
C ASP A 13 -10.99 8.10 4.61
N GLN A 14 -11.35 9.09 3.79
CA GLN A 14 -11.36 10.51 4.18
C GLN A 14 -12.67 10.87 4.91
N HIS A 15 -12.96 10.15 6.00
CA HIS A 15 -14.14 10.41 6.79
C HIS A 15 -13.96 11.70 7.61
N THR A 16 -14.85 12.69 7.41
CA THR A 16 -14.84 13.93 8.17
C THR A 16 -15.43 13.70 9.57
N PHE A 17 -14.58 13.35 10.54
CA PHE A 17 -14.99 13.16 11.93
C PHE A 17 -15.46 14.50 12.53
N ARG A 18 -16.69 14.52 13.08
CA ARG A 18 -17.31 15.73 13.67
C ARG A 18 -17.14 15.82 15.19
N ASN A 19 -16.77 14.72 15.85
CA ASN A 19 -16.68 14.64 17.30
C ASN A 19 -15.24 14.91 17.79
N SER A 20 -15.09 15.64 18.90
CA SER A 20 -13.78 16.04 19.43
C SER A 20 -12.90 14.85 19.84
N GLU A 21 -13.50 13.76 20.35
CA GLU A 21 -12.79 12.55 20.76
C GLU A 21 -12.26 11.74 19.56
N GLU A 22 -13.03 11.67 18.48
CA GLU A 22 -12.59 11.03 17.23
C GLU A 22 -11.44 11.80 16.60
N LEU A 23 -11.50 13.14 16.67
CA LEU A 23 -10.46 14.03 16.16
C LEU A 23 -9.15 13.89 16.97
N LYS A 24 -9.24 13.70 18.29
CA LYS A 24 -8.06 13.36 19.12
C LYS A 24 -7.49 11.99 18.77
N ALA A 25 -8.34 10.98 18.60
CA ALA A 25 -7.89 9.64 18.22
C ALA A 25 -7.19 9.65 16.85
N LEU A 26 -7.72 10.39 15.88
CA LEU A 26 -7.10 10.55 14.56
C LEU A 26 -5.74 11.26 14.64
N LYS A 27 -5.63 12.33 15.43
CA LYS A 27 -4.35 13.01 15.66
C LYS A 27 -3.31 12.08 16.27
N LEU A 28 -3.71 11.25 17.25
CA LEU A 28 -2.81 10.26 17.86
C LEU A 28 -2.36 9.22 16.82
N MET A 29 -3.28 8.69 16.02
CA MET A 29 -2.95 7.73 14.96
C MET A 29 -1.99 8.32 13.93
N GLN A 30 -2.16 9.60 13.55
CA GLN A 30 -1.23 10.29 12.67
C GLN A 30 0.16 10.44 13.29
N GLN A 31 0.24 10.82 14.57
CA GLN A 31 1.53 10.93 15.28
C GLN A 31 2.24 9.58 15.38
N VAL A 32 1.51 8.51 15.71
CA VAL A 32 2.06 7.15 15.74
C VAL A 32 2.54 6.75 14.35
N ASN A 33 1.77 7.02 13.30
CA ASN A 33 2.14 6.69 11.92
C ASN A 33 3.43 7.39 11.46
N ILE A 34 3.67 8.63 11.92
CA ILE A 34 4.91 9.38 11.66
C ILE A 34 6.10 8.70 12.34
N VAL A 35 5.93 8.29 13.60
CA VAL A 35 7.00 7.60 14.35
C VAL A 35 7.27 6.23 13.75
N THR A 36 6.23 5.48 13.35
CA THR A 36 6.43 4.14 12.77
C THR A 36 7.11 4.21 11.41
N ALA A 37 6.97 5.29 10.64
CA ALA A 37 7.65 5.44 9.35
C ALA A 37 9.18 5.34 9.45
N SER A 38 9.79 5.74 10.58
CA SER A 38 11.23 5.59 10.82
C SER A 38 11.63 4.22 11.39
N VAL A 39 10.66 3.42 11.84
CA VAL A 39 10.91 2.06 12.34
C VAL A 39 10.91 1.10 11.16
N GLN A 40 12.08 0.52 10.88
CA GLN A 40 12.24 -0.44 9.79
C GLN A 40 11.34 -1.67 10.00
N GLY A 41 10.59 -2.04 8.97
CA GLY A 41 9.65 -3.17 9.00
C GLY A 41 8.25 -2.85 9.53
N SER A 42 8.00 -1.61 9.98
CA SER A 42 6.66 -1.14 10.28
C SER A 42 5.79 -1.05 9.01
N SER A 43 4.47 -1.06 9.16
CA SER A 43 3.54 -0.87 8.04
C SER A 43 3.81 0.41 7.25
N SER A 44 4.05 1.53 7.94
CA SER A 44 4.34 2.83 7.34
C SER A 44 5.65 2.84 6.57
N SER A 45 6.71 2.19 7.10
CA SER A 45 8.01 2.09 6.42
C SER A 45 7.91 1.24 5.14
N LEU A 46 7.13 0.16 5.15
CA LEU A 46 6.89 -0.68 3.98
C LEU A 46 6.13 0.07 2.87
N VAL A 47 5.18 0.94 3.25
CA VAL A 47 4.47 1.79 2.28
C VAL A 47 5.42 2.84 1.68
N ALA A 48 6.24 3.48 2.51
CA ALA A 48 7.24 4.45 2.04
C ALA A 48 8.22 3.82 1.04
N MET A 49 8.78 2.65 1.35
CA MET A 49 9.70 1.94 0.45
C MET A 49 9.03 1.53 -0.87
N ARG A 50 7.75 1.11 -0.86
CA ARG A 50 7.02 0.82 -2.11
C ARG A 50 6.86 2.06 -2.98
N ASN A 51 6.56 3.21 -2.37
CA ASN A 51 6.45 4.47 -3.08
C ASN A 51 7.81 4.91 -3.66
N GLU A 52 8.91 4.69 -2.95
CA GLU A 52 10.26 4.92 -3.48
C GLU A 52 10.56 4.03 -4.68
N ILE A 53 10.24 2.73 -4.62
CA ILE A 53 10.39 1.82 -5.76
C ILE A 53 9.58 2.31 -6.96
N HIS A 54 8.32 2.71 -6.75
CA HIS A 54 7.50 3.27 -7.82
C HIS A 54 8.08 4.57 -8.39
N ALA A 55 8.59 5.47 -7.53
CA ALA A 55 9.23 6.70 -7.97
C ALA A 55 10.50 6.41 -8.80
N LEU A 56 11.32 5.45 -8.37
CA LEU A 56 12.49 4.99 -9.12
C LEU A 56 12.09 4.37 -10.46
N MET A 57 11.02 3.58 -10.50
CA MET A 57 10.47 3.02 -11.75
C MET A 57 9.96 4.11 -12.70
N MET A 58 9.37 5.18 -12.17
CA MET A 58 8.90 6.32 -12.96
C MET A 58 10.05 7.15 -13.51
N ASP A 59 11.11 7.34 -12.72
CA ASP A 59 12.27 8.17 -13.08
C ASP A 59 13.27 7.43 -14.00
N GLN A 60 13.60 6.18 -13.67
CA GLN A 60 14.64 5.40 -14.35
C GLN A 60 14.08 4.33 -15.30
N GLY A 61 12.76 4.16 -15.33
CA GLY A 61 12.09 3.07 -16.04
C GLY A 61 11.97 1.80 -15.20
N LEU A 62 11.13 0.86 -15.66
CA LEU A 62 10.94 -0.42 -14.98
C LEU A 62 12.24 -1.24 -15.00
N PRO A 63 12.72 -1.74 -13.85
CA PRO A 63 13.84 -2.66 -13.80
C PRO A 63 13.37 -3.99 -14.40
N SER A 64 13.51 -4.13 -15.72
CA SER A 64 13.35 -5.36 -16.51
C SER A 64 12.24 -6.31 -16.02
N PHE A 65 11.04 -6.18 -16.60
CA PHE A 65 9.89 -7.05 -16.30
C PHE A 65 10.07 -8.42 -16.96
N TYR A 66 10.48 -9.43 -16.19
CA TYR A 66 10.57 -10.82 -16.65
C TYR A 66 9.32 -11.59 -16.23
N VAL A 67 8.53 -12.03 -17.21
CA VAL A 67 7.42 -12.97 -17.00
C VAL A 67 7.82 -14.31 -17.56
N THR A 68 8.03 -15.30 -16.68
CA THR A 68 8.14 -16.69 -17.10
C THR A 68 6.74 -17.26 -17.23
N ILE A 69 6.21 -17.26 -18.45
CA ILE A 69 4.99 -18.00 -18.77
C ILE A 69 5.40 -19.46 -18.95
N ASN A 70 4.97 -20.34 -18.05
CA ASN A 70 5.05 -21.79 -18.25
C ASN A 70 3.65 -22.28 -18.66
N PRO A 71 3.27 -22.16 -19.95
CA PRO A 71 1.97 -22.63 -20.39
C PRO A 71 1.93 -24.16 -20.26
N ALA A 72 0.95 -24.68 -19.53
CA ALA A 72 0.61 -26.10 -19.70
C ALA A 72 -0.03 -26.26 -21.08
N ASP A 73 0.55 -27.11 -21.94
CA ASP A 73 0.15 -27.33 -23.34
C ASP A 73 -1.34 -27.65 -23.53
N VAL A 74 -2.02 -28.11 -22.48
CA VAL A 74 -3.40 -28.59 -22.54
C VAL A 74 -4.43 -27.45 -22.61
N TYR A 75 -4.10 -26.24 -22.15
CA TYR A 75 -5.11 -25.17 -21.97
C TYR A 75 -4.68 -23.76 -22.39
N ASN A 76 -3.49 -23.56 -22.98
CA ASN A 76 -3.05 -22.21 -23.33
C ASN A 76 -3.37 -21.84 -24.80
N PRO A 77 -4.23 -20.83 -25.05
CA PRO A 77 -4.60 -20.40 -26.41
C PRO A 77 -3.42 -19.81 -27.21
N LEU A 78 -2.32 -19.41 -26.55
CA LEU A 78 -1.13 -18.89 -27.23
C LEU A 78 -0.31 -20.00 -27.92
N VAL A 79 -0.33 -21.24 -27.42
CA VAL A 79 0.36 -22.39 -28.02
C VAL A 79 -0.43 -22.96 -29.20
N GLN A 80 -1.75 -22.75 -29.22
CA GLN A 80 -2.63 -23.24 -30.29
C GLN A 80 -2.55 -22.41 -31.59
N PHE A 81 -1.98 -21.21 -31.54
CA PHE A 81 -1.96 -20.24 -32.66
C PHE A 81 -0.60 -20.13 -33.38
N LEU A 82 0.44 -20.78 -32.86
CA LEU A 82 1.78 -20.86 -33.46
C LEU A 82 1.96 -22.13 -34.29
#